data_AF-A0A1I2ZS79-F1
#
_entry.id   AF-A0A1I2ZS79-F1
#
_cell.length_a   1.000
_cell.length_b   1.000
_cell.length_c   1.000
_cell.angle_alpha   90.00
_cell.angle_beta   90.00
_cell.angle_gamma   90.00
#
_symmetry.space_group_name_H-M   'P 1'
#
loop_
_entity.id
_entity.type
_entity.pdbx_description
1 polymer ?
#
loop_
_entity_poly.entity_id
_entity_poly.type
_entity_poly.pdbx_seq_one_letter_code
_entity_poly.pdbx_strand_id
1 'polypeptide(L)'
;MPIFHKFLNKDWNNGFQTHNCILDTVPYEPEVIIIGTFNHGWAWNNADFFYGRGMYMWTILGNMFLHNDNLMVDRRTVNNNIPTLDQIFQICKNGKIVFADIVQGTKPQVPIETKQHSILVNGEYIWYDHKDIHLDVMGTKGLLKDNVEEIVKYINTTKSIKHIYFTFKSGSWLVEKKQSIIAQAETESACSIFTPTGNGFGQNLQQYPERAWSMAHCWIWNDLPHPTPINKPGYGHFNHNWLINNGVTPAHF
;
A
#
# COMPACT_ATOMS: atom_id res chain seq x y z
N MET A 1 -0.61 -6.02 -25.87
CA MET A 1 -1.71 -5.38 -25.11
C MET A 1 -1.11 -4.66 -23.92
N PRO A 2 -1.66 -3.51 -23.50
CA PRO A 2 -1.17 -2.79 -22.32
C PRO A 2 -1.17 -3.66 -21.07
N ILE A 3 -0.27 -3.38 -20.14
CA ILE A 3 -0.32 -3.98 -18.81
C ILE A 3 -1.18 -3.10 -17.95
N PHE A 4 -2.32 -3.62 -17.54
CA PHE A 4 -3.20 -2.95 -16.59
C PHE A 4 -2.86 -3.35 -15.16
N HIS A 5 -3.26 -2.50 -14.21
CA HIS A 5 -3.30 -2.83 -12.80
C HIS A 5 -4.24 -4.02 -12.56
N LYS A 6 -3.86 -4.91 -11.64
CA LYS A 6 -4.61 -6.13 -11.35
C LYS A 6 -6.02 -5.85 -10.81
N PHE A 7 -6.17 -4.77 -10.05
CA PHE A 7 -7.44 -4.33 -9.50
C PHE A 7 -7.92 -3.03 -10.15
N LEU A 8 -7.68 -2.85 -11.46
CA LEU A 8 -8.13 -1.65 -12.17
C LEU A 8 -9.64 -1.42 -11.96
N ASN A 9 -10.44 -2.44 -12.25
CA ASN A 9 -11.87 -2.49 -11.93
C ASN A 9 -12.19 -3.89 -11.41
N LYS A 10 -12.45 -4.05 -10.11
CA LYS A 10 -12.63 -5.35 -9.47
C LYS A 10 -13.83 -5.30 -8.52
N ASP A 11 -14.75 -6.25 -8.70
CA ASP A 11 -15.81 -6.53 -7.74
C ASP A 11 -15.51 -7.85 -7.01
N TRP A 12 -15.57 -7.82 -5.68
CA TRP A 12 -15.49 -9.03 -4.83
C TRP A 12 -16.87 -9.59 -4.44
N ASN A 13 -17.96 -8.99 -4.92
CA ASN A 13 -19.36 -9.36 -4.69
C ASN A 13 -19.77 -9.39 -3.20
N ASN A 14 -19.14 -8.54 -2.39
CA ASN A 14 -19.38 -8.47 -0.94
C ASN A 14 -19.41 -7.02 -0.41
N GLY A 15 -19.70 -6.06 -1.30
CA GLY A 15 -19.70 -4.63 -1.00
C GLY A 15 -18.33 -3.96 -1.08
N PHE A 16 -17.29 -4.68 -1.46
CA PHE A 16 -15.98 -4.13 -1.81
C PHE A 16 -15.79 -4.11 -3.31
N GLN A 17 -15.48 -2.94 -3.88
CA GLN A 17 -15.14 -2.80 -5.29
C GLN A 17 -14.02 -1.78 -5.49
N THR A 18 -13.28 -1.96 -6.59
CA THR A 18 -12.36 -0.94 -7.08
C THR A 18 -12.82 -0.35 -8.40
N HIS A 19 -12.57 0.95 -8.55
CA HIS A 19 -12.58 1.65 -9.82
C HIS A 19 -11.30 2.46 -9.93
N ASN A 20 -10.71 2.50 -11.12
CA ASN A 20 -9.44 3.22 -11.34
C ASN A 20 -8.32 2.79 -10.38
N CYS A 21 -8.24 1.52 -9.97
CA CYS A 21 -7.27 1.04 -8.98
C CYS A 21 -7.44 1.61 -7.56
N ILE A 22 -8.58 2.19 -7.24
CA ILE A 22 -8.94 2.73 -5.92
C ILE A 22 -10.03 1.83 -5.35
N LEU A 23 -9.90 1.38 -4.11
CA LEU A 23 -10.96 0.72 -3.36
C LEU A 23 -11.95 1.78 -2.87
N ASP A 24 -12.94 2.10 -3.69
CA ASP A 24 -13.83 3.25 -3.50
C ASP A 24 -15.25 2.87 -3.08
N THR A 25 -15.66 1.62 -3.33
CA THR A 25 -16.95 1.09 -2.90
C THR A 25 -16.70 0.18 -1.72
N VAL A 26 -17.13 0.60 -0.53
CA VAL A 26 -16.94 -0.11 0.74
C VAL A 26 -18.19 0.04 1.64
N PRO A 27 -18.47 -0.93 2.54
CA PRO A 27 -19.66 -0.89 3.42
C PRO A 27 -19.45 -0.08 4.71
N TYR A 28 -18.58 0.94 4.69
CA TYR A 28 -18.26 1.82 5.81
C TYR A 28 -17.79 3.19 5.30
N GLU A 29 -17.79 4.20 6.15
CA GLU A 29 -17.16 5.49 5.84
C GLU A 29 -15.65 5.40 6.06
N PRO A 30 -14.81 5.52 5.01
CA PRO A 30 -13.37 5.36 5.16
C PRO A 30 -12.73 6.56 5.87
N GLU A 31 -11.78 6.30 6.76
CA GLU A 31 -11.00 7.34 7.47
C GLU A 31 -9.55 7.42 7.00
N VAL A 32 -9.04 6.33 6.41
CA VAL A 32 -7.65 6.20 5.99
C VAL A 32 -7.57 5.67 4.56
N ILE A 33 -6.70 6.26 3.76
CA ILE A 33 -6.28 5.68 2.47
C ILE A 33 -4.79 5.32 2.50
N ILE A 34 -4.49 4.07 2.14
CA ILE A 34 -3.13 3.58 1.95
C ILE A 34 -2.82 3.54 0.45
N ILE A 35 -1.77 4.24 0.03
CA ILE A 35 -1.41 4.42 -1.38
C ILE A 35 -0.10 3.73 -1.70
N GLY A 36 -0.16 2.75 -2.61
CA GLY A 36 0.98 2.03 -3.16
C GLY A 36 1.41 2.52 -4.52
N THR A 37 2.35 1.82 -5.13
CA THR A 37 2.93 2.20 -6.42
C THR A 37 2.21 1.50 -7.57
N PHE A 38 2.29 0.17 -7.63
CA PHE A 38 1.64 -0.62 -8.68
C PHE A 38 1.48 -2.11 -8.35
N ASN A 39 0.26 -2.63 -8.51
CA ASN A 39 -0.02 -4.05 -8.58
C ASN A 39 -0.26 -4.51 -10.03
N HIS A 40 0.78 -5.02 -10.70
CA HIS A 40 0.70 -5.36 -12.13
C HIS A 40 -0.28 -6.50 -12.47
N GLY A 41 -0.90 -6.43 -13.64
CA GLY A 41 -1.79 -7.47 -14.17
C GLY A 41 -1.10 -8.68 -14.81
N TRP A 42 0.17 -8.95 -14.50
CA TRP A 42 0.88 -10.11 -15.05
C TRP A 42 0.21 -11.43 -14.65
N ALA A 43 0.25 -12.43 -15.53
CA ALA A 43 -0.42 -13.71 -15.29
C ALA A 43 0.11 -14.46 -14.05
N TRP A 44 1.39 -14.31 -13.72
CA TRP A 44 2.00 -14.91 -12.53
C TRP A 44 1.84 -14.06 -11.27
N ASN A 45 1.16 -12.91 -11.36
CA ASN A 45 0.76 -12.18 -10.17
C ASN A 45 -0.41 -12.89 -9.51
N ASN A 46 -0.20 -13.41 -8.30
CA ASN A 46 -1.21 -14.15 -7.53
C ASN A 46 -1.93 -13.32 -6.46
N ALA A 47 -1.77 -11.98 -6.43
CA ALA A 47 -2.47 -11.16 -5.44
C ALA A 47 -3.99 -11.30 -5.58
N ASP A 48 -4.69 -11.59 -4.50
CA ASP A 48 -6.16 -11.60 -4.43
C ASP A 48 -6.74 -10.29 -3.86
N PHE A 49 -5.88 -9.49 -3.24
CA PHE A 49 -6.15 -8.14 -2.75
C PHE A 49 -4.89 -7.25 -2.81
N PHE A 50 -5.01 -5.95 -2.54
CA PHE A 50 -3.88 -5.02 -2.43
C PHE A 50 -2.82 -5.60 -1.48
N TYR A 51 -1.53 -5.45 -1.80
CA TYR A 51 -0.41 -6.00 -1.02
C TYR A 51 -0.47 -7.52 -0.72
N GLY A 52 -1.30 -8.30 -1.43
CA GLY A 52 -1.47 -9.75 -1.22
C GLY A 52 -0.35 -10.65 -1.75
N ARG A 53 0.86 -10.13 -1.98
CA ARG A 53 1.97 -10.83 -2.67
C ARG A 53 3.20 -11.05 -1.79
N GLY A 54 3.04 -11.73 -0.66
CA GLY A 54 4.19 -12.04 0.20
C GLY A 54 4.79 -10.80 0.86
N MET A 55 3.93 -9.99 1.49
CA MET A 55 4.31 -8.78 2.23
C MET A 55 3.77 -8.86 3.66
N TYR A 56 4.31 -8.04 4.56
CA TYR A 56 3.90 -7.96 5.97
C TYR A 56 2.69 -7.05 6.22
N MET A 57 2.15 -6.35 5.20
CA MET A 57 1.00 -5.45 5.35
C MET A 57 -0.13 -6.11 6.14
N TRP A 58 -0.61 -7.26 5.67
CA TRP A 58 -1.75 -7.94 6.27
C TRP A 58 -1.43 -8.60 7.60
N THR A 59 -0.20 -9.07 7.78
CA THR A 59 0.31 -9.57 9.06
C THR A 59 0.26 -8.47 10.13
N ILE A 60 0.78 -7.29 9.80
CA ILE A 60 0.85 -6.12 10.70
C ILE A 60 -0.55 -5.58 10.98
N LEU A 61 -1.37 -5.36 9.94
CA LEU A 61 -2.72 -4.85 10.11
C LEU A 61 -3.64 -5.85 10.82
N GLY A 62 -3.44 -7.15 10.65
CA GLY A 62 -4.19 -8.16 11.40
C GLY A 62 -3.80 -8.18 12.89
N ASN A 63 -2.50 -8.00 13.20
CA ASN A 63 -2.05 -7.81 14.59
C ASN A 63 -2.75 -6.60 15.23
N MET A 64 -2.90 -5.50 14.50
CA MET A 64 -3.59 -4.30 14.98
C MET A 64 -5.10 -4.52 15.11
N PHE A 65 -5.79 -4.84 14.01
CA PHE A 65 -7.24 -4.72 13.91
C PHE A 65 -8.04 -6.00 14.16
N LEU A 66 -7.38 -7.16 14.27
CA LEU A 66 -8.02 -8.42 14.67
C LEU A 66 -7.61 -8.89 16.06
N HIS A 67 -6.37 -8.60 16.44
CA HIS A 67 -5.79 -9.14 17.68
C HIS A 67 -5.49 -8.07 18.72
N ASN A 68 -5.29 -6.82 18.30
CA ASN A 68 -4.76 -5.76 19.14
C ASN A 68 -3.48 -6.18 19.91
N ASP A 69 -2.62 -6.99 19.27
CA ASP A 69 -1.36 -7.49 19.84
C ASP A 69 -0.44 -8.04 18.73
N ASN A 70 0.86 -8.12 19.00
CA ASN A 70 1.89 -8.66 18.10
C ASN A 70 1.90 -10.21 18.10
N LEU A 71 0.93 -10.83 17.42
CA LEU A 71 0.79 -12.31 17.39
C LEU A 71 1.32 -12.96 16.10
N MET A 72 0.96 -12.40 14.95
CA MET A 72 1.35 -12.92 13.64
C MET A 72 2.72 -12.39 13.24
N VAL A 73 3.52 -13.28 12.64
CA VAL A 73 4.91 -12.99 12.25
C VAL A 73 5.17 -13.23 10.77
N ASP A 74 4.46 -14.18 10.16
CA ASP A 74 4.69 -14.60 8.79
C ASP A 74 4.04 -13.70 7.76
N ARG A 75 4.68 -13.57 6.60
CA ARG A 75 4.11 -12.88 5.44
C ARG A 75 2.92 -13.66 4.89
N ARG A 76 1.87 -12.94 4.52
CA ARG A 76 0.76 -13.53 3.77
C ARG A 76 1.18 -13.85 2.34
N THR A 77 1.08 -15.11 1.96
CA THR A 77 1.40 -15.62 0.60
C THR A 77 0.28 -16.53 0.10
N VAL A 78 0.36 -16.99 -1.16
CA VAL A 78 -0.55 -18.04 -1.67
C VAL A 78 -0.51 -19.33 -0.84
N ASN A 79 0.62 -19.64 -0.21
CA ASN A 79 0.78 -20.85 0.61
C ASN A 79 0.59 -20.56 2.11
N ASN A 80 0.43 -19.28 2.48
CA ASN A 80 0.16 -18.83 3.84
C ASN A 80 -0.92 -17.75 3.80
N ASN A 81 -2.18 -18.18 3.78
CA ASN A 81 -3.34 -17.31 3.62
C ASN A 81 -3.83 -16.76 4.99
N ILE A 82 -2.91 -16.26 5.79
CA ILE A 82 -3.19 -15.70 7.12
C ILE A 82 -2.67 -14.24 7.15
N PRO A 83 -3.54 -13.25 7.46
CA PRO A 83 -5.00 -13.38 7.56
C PRO A 83 -5.63 -13.80 6.22
N THR A 84 -6.79 -14.45 6.29
CA THR A 84 -7.59 -14.84 5.12
C THR A 84 -8.16 -13.62 4.40
N LEU A 85 -8.68 -13.77 3.17
CA LEU A 85 -9.30 -12.67 2.45
C LEU A 85 -10.52 -12.09 3.20
N ASP A 86 -11.32 -12.92 3.86
CA ASP A 86 -12.44 -12.46 4.68
C ASP A 86 -11.96 -11.65 5.89
N GLN A 87 -10.87 -12.08 6.52
CA GLN A 87 -10.22 -11.33 7.59
C GLN A 87 -9.61 -10.02 7.07
N ILE A 88 -9.12 -9.97 5.84
CA ILE A 88 -8.70 -8.72 5.19
C ILE A 88 -9.87 -7.74 5.11
N PHE A 89 -11.05 -8.18 4.67
CA PHE A 89 -12.24 -7.32 4.66
C PHE A 89 -12.65 -6.87 6.07
N GLN A 90 -12.50 -7.73 7.09
CA GLN A 90 -12.73 -7.35 8.49
C GLN A 90 -11.71 -6.30 8.96
N ILE A 91 -10.43 -6.46 8.67
CA ILE A 91 -9.37 -5.47 8.94
C ILE A 91 -9.74 -4.13 8.30
N CYS A 92 -10.13 -4.13 7.04
CA CYS A 92 -10.56 -2.93 6.32
C CYS A 92 -11.75 -2.23 6.99
N LYS A 93 -12.76 -2.99 7.43
CA LYS A 93 -13.91 -2.45 8.18
C LYS A 93 -13.50 -1.88 9.53
N ASN A 94 -12.73 -2.65 10.31
CA ASN A 94 -12.33 -2.28 11.66
C ASN A 94 -11.44 -1.03 11.67
N GLY A 95 -10.52 -0.90 10.72
CA GLY A 95 -9.68 0.29 10.59
C GLY A 95 -10.27 1.40 9.70
N LYS A 96 -11.42 1.16 9.06
CA LYS A 96 -12.01 2.05 8.03
C LYS A 96 -11.00 2.41 6.94
N ILE A 97 -10.26 1.41 6.44
CA ILE A 97 -9.12 1.56 5.53
C ILE A 97 -9.53 1.33 4.08
N VAL A 98 -9.13 2.20 3.18
CA VAL A 98 -9.18 1.99 1.73
C VAL A 98 -7.80 2.03 1.11
N PHE A 99 -7.69 1.60 -0.15
CA PHE A 99 -6.42 1.43 -0.85
C PHE A 99 -6.46 2.09 -2.23
N ALA A 100 -5.31 2.56 -2.70
CA ALA A 100 -5.11 2.96 -4.09
C ALA A 100 -3.67 2.69 -4.54
N ASP A 101 -3.44 2.65 -5.85
CA ASP A 101 -2.09 2.63 -6.43
C ASP A 101 -1.91 3.81 -7.40
N ILE A 102 -0.69 4.38 -7.44
CA ILE A 102 -0.33 5.50 -8.31
C ILE A 102 -0.43 5.15 -9.80
N VAL A 103 -0.14 3.91 -10.17
CA VAL A 103 -0.07 3.50 -11.58
C VAL A 103 -1.29 2.65 -11.95
N GLN A 104 -2.02 3.05 -12.98
CA GLN A 104 -3.12 2.25 -13.54
C GLN A 104 -2.62 1.20 -14.52
N GLY A 105 -1.42 1.39 -15.07
CA GLY A 105 -0.82 0.53 -16.07
C GLY A 105 0.02 1.30 -17.08
N THR A 106 0.40 0.62 -18.16
CA THR A 106 1.01 1.27 -19.33
C THR A 106 -0.08 1.96 -20.16
N LYS A 107 0.26 3.05 -20.86
CA LYS A 107 -0.70 3.72 -21.75
C LYS A 107 -1.16 2.78 -22.89
N PRO A 108 -2.39 2.94 -23.43
CA PRO A 108 -2.95 2.04 -24.43
C PRO A 108 -2.09 1.81 -25.68
N GLN A 109 -1.36 2.84 -26.10
CA GLN A 109 -0.51 2.83 -27.29
C GLN A 109 0.88 2.21 -27.07
N VAL A 110 1.26 1.87 -25.83
CA VAL A 110 2.58 1.30 -25.54
C VAL A 110 2.58 -0.18 -25.90
N PRO A 111 3.38 -0.64 -26.88
CA PRO A 111 3.45 -2.04 -27.23
C PRO A 111 4.17 -2.83 -26.13
N ILE A 112 3.64 -4.01 -25.84
CA ILE A 112 4.13 -4.89 -24.78
C ILE A 112 4.32 -6.29 -25.37
N GLU A 113 5.48 -6.88 -25.12
CA GLU A 113 5.79 -8.26 -25.43
C GLU A 113 6.18 -9.00 -24.13
N THR A 114 5.51 -10.12 -23.84
CA THR A 114 5.83 -10.95 -22.67
C THR A 114 6.91 -11.96 -23.04
N LYS A 115 8.02 -11.95 -22.31
CA LYS A 115 9.16 -12.86 -22.50
C LYS A 115 9.40 -13.64 -21.21
N GLN A 116 8.74 -14.79 -21.08
CA GLN A 116 8.80 -15.66 -19.89
C GLN A 116 8.54 -14.87 -18.59
N HIS A 117 9.59 -14.59 -17.81
CA HIS A 117 9.56 -13.85 -16.54
C HIS A 117 9.90 -12.36 -16.68
N SER A 118 9.83 -11.82 -17.89
CA SER A 118 10.12 -10.44 -18.18
C SER A 118 9.15 -9.89 -19.22
N ILE A 119 9.15 -8.57 -19.36
CA ILE A 119 8.28 -7.84 -20.24
C ILE A 119 9.11 -6.82 -21.00
N LEU A 120 9.08 -6.89 -22.32
CA LEU A 120 9.63 -5.85 -23.17
C LEU A 120 8.55 -4.78 -23.39
N VAL A 121 8.83 -3.58 -22.89
CA VAL A 121 7.98 -2.40 -22.97
C VAL A 121 8.50 -1.48 -24.05
N ASN A 122 7.62 -1.11 -24.98
CA ASN A 122 7.93 -0.23 -26.11
C ASN A 122 9.09 -0.71 -26.99
N GLY A 123 9.40 -2.01 -27.04
CA GLY A 123 10.54 -2.55 -27.79
C GLY A 123 11.92 -2.21 -27.22
N GLU A 124 11.99 -1.45 -26.12
CA GLU A 124 13.23 -0.82 -25.65
C GLU A 124 13.58 -1.14 -24.20
N TYR A 125 12.59 -1.39 -23.34
CA TYR A 125 12.79 -1.49 -21.91
C TYR A 125 12.36 -2.85 -21.37
N ILE A 126 13.26 -3.56 -20.68
CA ILE A 126 12.96 -4.85 -20.07
C ILE A 126 12.56 -4.62 -18.61
N TRP A 127 11.33 -4.99 -18.29
CA TRP A 127 10.79 -5.03 -16.93
C TRP A 127 10.78 -6.47 -16.44
N TYR A 128 11.56 -6.79 -15.40
CA TYR A 128 11.84 -8.16 -14.99
C TYR A 128 11.68 -8.41 -13.47
N ASP A 129 11.45 -7.38 -12.66
CA ASP A 129 11.15 -7.53 -11.24
C ASP A 129 10.07 -6.54 -10.75
N HIS A 130 9.77 -6.56 -9.45
CA HIS A 130 8.73 -5.74 -8.84
C HIS A 130 9.22 -4.40 -8.27
N LYS A 131 10.47 -4.02 -8.53
CA LYS A 131 11.04 -2.81 -7.93
C LYS A 131 10.48 -1.56 -8.59
N ASP A 132 10.27 -0.55 -7.76
CA ASP A 132 9.76 0.76 -8.15
C ASP A 132 10.65 1.49 -9.17
N ILE A 133 11.94 1.15 -9.25
CA ILE A 133 12.87 1.72 -10.26
C ILE A 133 12.34 1.56 -11.70
N HIS A 134 11.61 0.47 -11.98
CA HIS A 134 10.98 0.26 -13.27
C HIS A 134 9.89 1.31 -13.53
N LEU A 135 9.10 1.62 -12.51
CA LEU A 135 8.03 2.62 -12.59
C LEU A 135 8.60 4.02 -12.79
N ASP A 136 9.70 4.37 -12.10
CA ASP A 136 10.37 5.65 -12.31
C ASP A 136 10.86 5.81 -13.75
N VAL A 137 11.58 4.82 -14.29
CA VAL A 137 12.11 4.89 -15.65
C VAL A 137 10.98 5.00 -16.68
N MET A 138 9.93 4.17 -16.56
CA MET A 138 8.80 4.21 -17.48
C MET A 138 7.96 5.48 -17.33
N GLY A 139 7.80 5.97 -16.10
CA GLY A 139 7.09 7.20 -15.77
C GLY A 139 7.75 8.43 -16.39
N THR A 140 9.07 8.58 -16.24
CA THR A 140 9.84 9.66 -16.89
C THR A 140 9.77 9.61 -18.40
N LYS A 141 9.69 8.41 -19.00
CA LYS A 141 9.49 8.23 -20.44
C LYS A 141 8.03 8.46 -20.90
N GLY A 142 7.11 8.78 -19.99
CA GLY A 142 5.71 9.01 -20.32
C GLY A 142 4.96 7.76 -20.77
N LEU A 143 5.44 6.56 -20.40
CA LEU A 143 4.86 5.27 -20.81
C LEU A 143 3.74 4.78 -19.89
N LEU A 144 3.65 5.33 -18.68
CA LEU A 144 2.65 4.95 -17.68
C LEU A 144 1.42 5.85 -17.72
N LYS A 145 0.26 5.27 -17.42
CA LYS A 145 -0.94 6.01 -17.04
C LYS A 145 -0.97 6.08 -15.51
N ASP A 146 -0.80 7.28 -14.97
CA ASP A 146 -0.93 7.50 -13.54
C ASP A 146 -2.40 7.70 -13.11
N ASN A 147 -2.61 7.70 -11.80
CA ASN A 147 -3.92 7.70 -11.15
C ASN A 147 -4.11 8.92 -10.23
N VAL A 148 -3.26 9.95 -10.33
CA VAL A 148 -3.21 11.04 -9.34
C VAL A 148 -4.54 11.81 -9.30
N GLU A 149 -5.09 12.15 -10.46
CA GLU A 149 -6.33 12.93 -10.55
C GLU A 149 -7.52 12.20 -9.91
N GLU A 150 -7.67 10.90 -10.18
CA GLU A 150 -8.75 10.09 -9.62
C GLU A 150 -8.58 9.87 -8.11
N ILE A 151 -7.34 9.67 -7.62
CA ILE A 151 -7.06 9.56 -6.19
C ILE A 151 -7.42 10.85 -5.47
N VAL A 152 -6.97 12.00 -5.98
CA VAL A 152 -7.27 13.32 -5.40
C VAL A 152 -8.78 13.57 -5.40
N LYS A 153 -9.46 13.29 -6.51
CA LYS A 153 -10.91 13.44 -6.61
C LYS A 153 -11.63 12.55 -5.59
N TYR A 154 -11.23 11.29 -5.44
CA TYR A 154 -11.83 10.37 -4.47
C TYR A 154 -11.65 10.87 -3.03
N ILE A 155 -10.43 11.28 -2.66
CA ILE A 155 -10.15 11.82 -1.32
C ILE A 155 -10.98 13.08 -1.07
N ASN A 156 -11.01 14.02 -2.01
CA ASN A 156 -11.70 15.29 -1.84
C ASN A 156 -13.22 15.15 -1.84
N THR A 157 -13.78 14.11 -2.47
CA THR A 157 -15.22 13.82 -2.43
C THR A 157 -15.62 12.97 -1.23
N THR A 158 -14.67 12.22 -0.64
CA THR A 158 -14.89 11.37 0.53
C THR A 158 -14.33 12.04 1.78
N LYS A 159 -15.04 13.08 2.25
CA LYS A 159 -14.59 13.95 3.36
C LYS A 159 -14.31 13.24 4.69
N SER A 160 -14.72 11.99 4.85
CA SER A 160 -14.39 11.17 6.02
C SER A 160 -12.92 10.73 6.04
N ILE A 161 -12.22 10.73 4.89
CA ILE A 161 -10.79 10.38 4.81
C ILE A 161 -9.95 11.50 5.42
N LYS A 162 -9.20 11.18 6.48
CA LYS A 162 -8.39 12.12 7.25
C LYS A 162 -6.90 11.89 7.09
N HIS A 163 -6.49 10.65 6.86
CA HIS A 163 -5.07 10.29 6.81
C HIS A 163 -4.69 9.56 5.53
N ILE A 164 -3.57 9.97 4.93
CA ILE A 164 -2.97 9.34 3.75
C ILE A 164 -1.64 8.71 4.13
N TYR A 165 -1.48 7.42 3.84
CA TYR A 165 -0.22 6.69 4.07
C TYR A 165 0.34 6.12 2.79
N PHE A 166 1.52 6.55 2.38
CA PHE A 166 2.22 6.02 1.22
C PHE A 166 3.13 4.85 1.61
N THR A 167 3.10 3.73 0.91
CA THR A 167 4.00 2.59 1.18
C THR A 167 5.37 2.68 0.50
N PHE A 168 5.70 3.86 -0.01
CA PHE A 168 6.94 4.19 -0.70
C PHE A 168 7.39 5.60 -0.31
N LYS A 169 8.70 5.85 -0.37
CA LYS A 169 9.28 7.18 -0.08
C LYS A 169 10.32 7.68 -1.08
N SER A 170 10.71 6.84 -2.03
CA SER A 170 11.79 7.08 -2.98
C SER A 170 11.31 6.89 -4.42
N GLY A 171 12.15 7.31 -5.36
CA GLY A 171 11.82 7.32 -6.78
C GLY A 171 11.49 8.73 -7.26
N SER A 172 12.16 9.20 -8.30
CA SER A 172 12.01 10.60 -8.75
C SER A 172 10.59 10.88 -9.22
N TRP A 173 10.06 10.02 -10.10
CA TRP A 173 8.74 10.20 -10.69
C TRP A 173 7.65 9.85 -9.67
N LEU A 174 7.83 8.78 -8.90
CA LEU A 174 6.86 8.40 -7.86
C LEU A 174 6.74 9.45 -6.76
N VAL A 175 7.86 10.04 -6.32
CA VAL A 175 7.84 11.11 -5.32
C VAL A 175 7.17 12.36 -5.87
N GLU A 176 7.37 12.72 -7.14
CA GLU A 176 6.65 13.82 -7.78
C GLU A 176 5.12 13.59 -7.73
N LYS A 177 4.66 12.38 -8.09
CA LYS A 177 3.23 12.01 -8.03
C LYS A 177 2.69 12.03 -6.61
N LYS A 178 3.47 11.56 -5.62
CA LYS A 178 3.14 11.67 -4.20
C LYS A 178 2.94 13.13 -3.78
N GLN A 179 3.88 14.02 -4.13
CA GLN A 179 3.78 15.44 -3.77
C GLN A 179 2.58 16.10 -4.46
N SER A 180 2.28 15.72 -5.70
CA SER A 180 1.08 16.20 -6.40
C SER A 180 -0.21 15.82 -5.68
N ILE A 181 -0.31 14.59 -5.14
CA ILE A 181 -1.46 14.18 -4.31
C ILE A 181 -1.52 15.01 -3.02
N ILE A 182 -0.41 15.11 -2.29
CA ILE A 182 -0.35 15.85 -1.01
C ILE A 182 -0.76 17.31 -1.20
N ALA A 183 -0.33 17.94 -2.30
CA ALA A 183 -0.62 19.34 -2.57
C ALA A 183 -2.10 19.62 -2.90
N GLN A 184 -2.87 18.60 -3.31
CA GLN A 184 -4.25 18.76 -3.81
C GLN A 184 -5.30 18.06 -2.95
N ALA A 185 -4.91 17.09 -2.13
CA ALA A 185 -5.81 16.32 -1.28
C ALA A 185 -6.06 17.05 0.05
N GLU A 186 -7.33 17.27 0.36
CA GLU A 186 -7.77 17.86 1.64
C GLU A 186 -7.77 16.79 2.74
N THR A 187 -6.68 16.70 3.50
CA THR A 187 -6.52 15.72 4.59
C THR A 187 -5.81 16.32 5.80
N GLU A 188 -5.99 15.71 6.97
CA GLU A 188 -5.33 16.14 8.21
C GLU A 188 -3.84 15.80 8.22
N SER A 189 -3.46 14.67 7.63
CA SER A 189 -2.06 14.26 7.56
C SER A 189 -1.77 13.36 6.36
N ALA A 190 -0.58 13.53 5.79
CA ALA A 190 -0.07 12.66 4.74
C ALA A 190 1.42 12.35 4.95
N CYS A 191 1.79 11.07 5.00
CA CYS A 191 3.19 10.68 5.16
C CYS A 191 3.50 9.33 4.50
N SER A 192 4.78 9.04 4.31
CA SER A 192 5.22 7.71 3.90
C SER A 192 5.39 6.82 5.15
N ILE A 193 4.90 5.59 5.11
CA ILE A 193 5.20 4.56 6.12
C ILE A 193 6.26 3.60 5.59
N PHE A 194 6.86 2.81 6.48
CA PHE A 194 7.81 1.78 6.06
C PHE A 194 7.17 0.80 5.07
N THR A 195 7.89 0.48 4.00
CA THR A 195 7.38 -0.44 2.96
C THR A 195 6.99 -1.79 3.58
N PRO A 196 5.80 -2.34 3.25
CA PRO A 196 5.34 -3.62 3.78
C PRO A 196 6.17 -4.82 3.31
N THR A 197 7.11 -4.63 2.38
CA THR A 197 8.06 -5.67 1.98
C THR A 197 9.09 -5.98 3.06
N GLY A 198 9.35 -5.03 3.98
CA GLY A 198 10.46 -5.12 4.95
C GLY A 198 11.85 -5.00 4.32
N ASN A 199 11.93 -4.79 3.00
CA ASN A 199 13.19 -4.59 2.30
C ASN A 199 13.85 -3.29 2.74
N GLY A 200 15.17 -3.34 2.95
CA GLY A 200 15.95 -2.18 3.40
C GLY A 200 15.77 -1.83 4.87
N PHE A 201 14.99 -2.59 5.65
CA PHE A 201 14.81 -2.36 7.08
C PHE A 201 16.06 -2.73 7.91
N GLY A 202 16.91 -3.62 7.37
CA GLY A 202 18.14 -4.04 8.06
C GLY A 202 17.85 -5.08 9.15
N GLN A 203 18.25 -4.82 10.38
CA GLN A 203 18.03 -5.69 11.54
C GLN A 203 16.71 -5.38 12.25
N ASN A 204 16.14 -6.40 12.90
CA ASN A 204 14.96 -6.22 13.75
C ASN A 204 15.33 -5.43 15.01
N LEU A 205 14.35 -4.76 15.60
CA LEU A 205 14.50 -4.10 16.89
C LEU A 205 14.62 -5.16 17.98
N GLN A 206 15.50 -4.94 18.95
CA GLN A 206 15.81 -5.96 19.97
C GLN A 206 14.57 -6.36 20.77
N GLN A 207 13.70 -5.41 21.10
CA GLN A 207 12.45 -5.61 21.84
C GLN A 207 11.34 -6.23 20.97
N TYR A 208 11.50 -6.20 19.64
CA TYR A 208 10.53 -6.70 18.67
C TYR A 208 11.24 -7.64 17.69
N PRO A 209 11.63 -8.85 18.14
CA PRO A 209 12.60 -9.70 17.44
C PRO A 209 12.09 -10.21 16.09
N GLU A 210 10.80 -10.11 15.81
CA GLU A 210 10.18 -10.50 14.55
C GLU A 210 10.05 -9.33 13.57
N ARG A 211 10.21 -9.60 12.27
CA ARG A 211 10.20 -8.55 11.24
C ARG A 211 8.85 -7.81 11.22
N ALA A 212 7.74 -8.53 11.32
CA ALA A 212 6.41 -7.95 11.36
C ALA A 212 6.25 -6.99 12.56
N TRP A 213 6.69 -7.41 13.75
CA TRP A 213 6.57 -6.62 14.98
C TRP A 213 7.47 -5.40 14.96
N SER A 214 8.72 -5.55 14.52
CA SER A 214 9.64 -4.42 14.32
C SER A 214 9.07 -3.37 13.35
N MET A 215 8.44 -3.81 12.28
CA MET A 215 7.81 -2.91 11.31
C MET A 215 6.54 -2.28 11.86
N ALA A 216 5.71 -3.04 12.58
CA ALA A 216 4.55 -2.51 13.30
C ALA A 216 4.99 -1.40 14.25
N HIS A 217 6.06 -1.62 15.02
CA HIS A 217 6.64 -0.63 15.91
C HIS A 217 7.01 0.66 15.18
N CYS A 218 7.66 0.54 14.02
CA CYS A 218 7.99 1.70 13.18
C CYS A 218 6.76 2.39 12.59
N TRP A 219 5.70 1.65 12.26
CA TRP A 219 4.43 2.23 11.78
C TRP A 219 3.70 2.99 12.88
N ILE A 220 3.93 2.68 14.14
CA ILE A 220 3.22 3.27 15.28
C ILE A 220 4.03 4.38 15.95
N TRP A 221 5.35 4.23 16.08
CA TRP A 221 6.16 5.07 16.96
C TRP A 221 7.25 5.88 16.27
N ASN A 222 7.38 5.81 14.94
CA ASN A 222 8.40 6.61 14.26
C ASN A 222 8.21 8.11 14.53
N ASP A 223 9.26 8.77 14.99
CA ASP A 223 9.31 10.17 15.41
C ASP A 223 8.40 10.52 16.62
N LEU A 224 8.01 9.51 17.41
CA LEU A 224 7.28 9.68 18.66
C LEU A 224 8.11 9.24 19.88
N PRO A 225 7.85 9.80 21.08
CA PRO A 225 8.45 9.31 22.31
C PRO A 225 8.01 7.87 22.62
N HIS A 226 8.97 6.96 22.79
CA HIS A 226 8.73 5.58 23.20
C HIS A 226 9.99 4.99 23.87
N PRO A 227 9.88 4.04 24.82
CA PRO A 227 11.05 3.37 25.44
C PRO A 227 12.00 2.69 24.44
N THR A 228 11.47 2.25 23.29
CA THR A 228 12.24 1.81 22.13
C THR A 228 12.11 2.88 21.04
N PRO A 229 12.93 3.94 21.03
CA PRO A 229 12.72 5.05 20.12
C PRO A 229 13.10 4.68 18.68
N ILE A 230 12.30 5.16 17.73
CA ILE A 230 12.59 5.08 16.29
C ILE A 230 12.46 6.47 15.68
N ASN A 231 13.51 6.89 14.97
CA ASN A 231 13.51 8.13 14.19
C ASN A 231 14.17 7.84 12.85
N LYS A 232 13.34 7.63 11.84
CA LYS A 232 13.77 7.25 10.48
C LYS A 232 13.30 8.34 9.52
N PRO A 233 14.21 9.24 9.12
CA PRO A 233 13.85 10.41 8.32
C PRO A 233 13.05 10.07 7.05
N GLY A 234 12.03 10.89 6.82
CA GLY A 234 11.14 10.77 5.67
C GLY A 234 10.09 9.67 5.79
N TYR A 235 9.96 9.02 6.94
CA TYR A 235 8.81 8.20 7.30
C TYR A 235 7.99 8.90 8.38
N GLY A 236 6.70 8.57 8.47
CA GLY A 236 5.82 8.97 9.57
C GLY A 236 5.27 7.75 10.30
N HIS A 237 4.20 7.98 11.06
CA HIS A 237 3.49 6.96 11.82
C HIS A 237 1.97 7.05 11.59
N PHE A 238 1.25 6.00 11.95
CA PHE A 238 -0.19 5.95 12.01
C PHE A 238 -0.73 6.84 13.13
N ASN A 239 -1.78 7.59 12.85
CA ASN A 239 -2.39 8.50 13.82
C ASN A 239 -2.94 7.70 15.02
N HIS A 240 -2.48 8.02 16.23
CA HIS A 240 -2.86 7.27 17.44
C HIS A 240 -4.33 7.45 17.81
N ASN A 241 -4.92 8.62 17.59
CA ASN A 241 -6.35 8.83 17.86
C ASN A 241 -7.21 7.97 16.93
N TRP A 242 -6.86 7.89 15.64
CA TRP A 242 -7.50 6.98 14.70
C TRP A 242 -7.39 5.52 15.16
N LEU A 243 -6.19 5.07 15.54
CA LEU A 243 -5.98 3.71 16.05
C LEU A 243 -6.86 3.41 17.27
N ILE A 244 -6.83 4.29 18.28
CA ILE A 244 -7.58 4.13 19.53
C ILE A 244 -9.09 4.12 19.27
N ASN A 245 -9.59 5.03 18.43
CA ASN A 245 -11.01 5.09 18.06
C ASN A 245 -11.48 3.82 17.32
N ASN A 246 -10.56 3.09 16.70
CA ASN A 246 -10.81 1.84 15.99
C ASN A 246 -10.36 0.61 16.80
N GLY A 247 -10.24 0.74 18.13
CA GLY A 247 -10.04 -0.38 19.05
C GLY A 247 -8.59 -0.89 19.17
N VAL A 248 -7.62 -0.16 18.62
CA VAL A 248 -6.20 -0.51 18.70
C VAL A 248 -5.53 0.26 19.84
N THR A 249 -4.69 -0.42 20.61
CA THR A 249 -3.88 0.15 21.68
C THR A 249 -2.43 0.29 21.17
N PRO A 250 -1.97 1.51 20.81
CA PRO A 250 -0.64 1.72 20.23
C PRO A 250 0.51 1.16 21.08
N ALA A 251 0.37 1.15 22.40
CA ALA A 251 1.36 0.63 23.35
C ALA A 251 1.63 -0.87 23.25
N HIS A 252 0.79 -1.64 22.55
CA HIS A 252 1.05 -3.07 22.31
C HIS A 252 2.05 -3.31 21.15
N PHE A 253 2.43 -2.26 20.42
CA PHE A 253 3.18 -2.36 19.17
C PHE A 253 4.53 -1.67 19.19
#